data_AF-A0A3B0V246-F1
#
_entry.id   AF-A0A3B0V246-F1
#
_cell.length_a   1.000
_cell.length_b   1.000
_cell.length_c   1.000
_cell.angle_alpha   90.00
_cell.angle_beta   90.00
_cell.angle_gamma   90.00
#
_symmetry.space_group_name_H-M   'P 1'
#
loop_
_entity.id
_entity.type
_entity.pdbx_description
1 polymer ?
#
loop_
_entity_poly.entity_id
_entity_poly.type
_entity_poly.pdbx_seq_one_letter_code
_entity_poly.pdbx_strand_id
1 'polypeptide(L)'
;MLFFPKSIRMTLRLFLILLVCGVLTHVGYSQETIPKTNSIDANAKINKKKERPDKKRYKTIIKNDTKRILYGNKCFEEFTQSLGFMYEVQNKNTSGSLNGPAKFFHNAGTKTALFFTAWPWWKLRINKKKKACRKLSGDFVG
;
A
#
# COMPACT_ATOMS: atom_id res chain seq x y z
N MET A 1 10.70 35.76 -15.84
CA MET A 1 10.82 35.83 -14.36
C MET A 1 9.62 36.58 -13.82
N LEU A 2 8.69 35.94 -13.12
CA LEU A 2 7.57 36.62 -12.48
C LEU A 2 8.03 37.15 -11.11
N PHE A 3 8.23 38.46 -11.02
CA PHE A 3 8.61 39.18 -9.80
C PHE A 3 7.36 39.32 -8.93
N PHE A 4 7.19 38.42 -7.96
CA PHE A 4 6.17 38.59 -6.92
C PHE A 4 6.72 39.44 -5.77
N PRO A 5 5.96 40.46 -5.30
CA PRO A 5 6.41 41.34 -4.22
C PRO A 5 6.58 40.54 -2.91
N LYS A 6 7.67 40.84 -2.19
CA LYS A 6 8.14 40.13 -0.99
C LYS A 6 7.08 39.98 0.11
N SER A 7 6.14 40.92 0.20
CA SER A 7 5.04 40.93 1.18
C SER A 7 4.03 39.78 0.99
N ILE A 8 3.66 39.47 -0.27
CA ILE A 8 2.70 38.39 -0.60
C ILE A 8 3.28 37.01 -0.30
N ARG A 9 4.61 36.87 -0.41
CA ARG A 9 5.30 35.60 -0.18
C ARG A 9 5.32 35.20 1.30
N MET A 10 5.20 36.18 2.20
CA MET A 10 5.23 35.97 3.65
C MET A 10 3.84 35.64 4.20
N THR A 11 2.80 36.33 3.72
CA THR A 11 1.40 36.06 4.09
C THR A 11 0.93 34.68 3.59
N LEU A 12 1.35 34.26 2.40
CA LEU A 12 1.02 32.94 1.85
C LEU A 12 1.63 31.78 2.66
N ARG A 13 2.85 31.96 3.20
CA ARG A 13 3.50 30.95 4.05
C ARG A 13 2.82 30.82 5.41
N LEU A 14 2.37 31.95 5.98
CA LEU A 14 1.66 31.96 7.26
C LEU A 14 0.29 31.25 7.15
N PHE A 15 -0.43 31.50 6.05
CA PHE A 15 -1.72 30.86 5.79
C PHE A 15 -1.58 29.35 5.62
N LEU A 16 -0.51 28.89 4.95
CA LEU A 16 -0.28 27.47 4.70
C LEU A 16 0.10 26.70 5.98
N ILE A 17 0.74 27.35 6.96
CA ILE A 17 1.05 26.75 8.27
C ILE A 17 -0.21 26.64 9.14
N LEU A 18 -1.06 27.68 9.16
CA LEU A 18 -2.34 27.64 9.88
C LEU A 18 -3.30 26.55 9.35
N LEU A 19 -3.30 26.32 8.03
CA LEU A 19 -4.12 25.28 7.41
C LEU A 19 -3.65 23.85 7.77
N VAL A 20 -2.35 23.65 8.02
CA VAL A 20 -1.80 22.33 8.40
C VAL A 20 -2.03 22.01 9.89
N CYS A 21 -1.98 23.02 10.77
CA CYS A 21 -2.23 22.81 12.21
C CYS A 21 -3.70 22.54 12.54
N GLY A 22 -4.66 23.10 11.79
CA GLY A 22 -6.09 22.93 12.05
C GLY A 22 -6.63 21.51 11.85
N VAL A 23 -5.90 20.63 11.16
CA VAL A 23 -6.38 19.28 10.80
C VAL A 23 -5.93 18.21 11.83
N LEU A 24 -5.08 18.56 12.81
CA LEU A 24 -4.48 17.58 13.73
C LEU A 24 -5.26 17.35 15.04
N THR A 25 -6.40 18.01 15.26
CA THR A 25 -7.13 17.95 16.55
C THR A 25 -8.17 16.82 16.70
N HIS A 26 -8.26 15.88 15.75
CA HIS A 26 -9.13 14.70 15.89
C HIS A 26 -8.36 13.38 15.89
N VAL A 27 -7.45 13.22 16.85
CA VAL A 27 -7.02 11.87 17.29
C VAL A 27 -7.87 11.49 18.50
N GLY A 28 -9.03 10.91 18.24
CA GLY A 28 -9.82 10.22 19.25
C GLY A 28 -9.07 8.98 19.72
N TYR A 29 -8.62 8.98 20.96
CA TYR A 29 -8.10 7.80 21.66
C TYR A 29 -9.23 6.76 21.76
N SER A 30 -9.13 5.64 21.05
CA SER A 30 -9.96 4.46 21.35
C SER A 30 -9.27 3.65 22.44
N GLN A 31 -9.96 3.53 23.58
CA GLN A 31 -9.56 2.76 24.75
C GLN A 31 -9.62 1.26 24.44
N GLU A 32 -8.48 0.59 24.46
CA GLU A 32 -8.39 -0.87 24.35
C GLU A 32 -8.98 -1.50 25.63
N THR A 33 -10.21 -1.99 25.53
CA THR A 33 -10.82 -2.80 26.59
C THR A 33 -10.38 -4.25 26.38
N ILE A 34 -9.48 -4.72 27.25
CA ILE A 34 -9.10 -6.13 27.35
C ILE A 34 -10.33 -6.93 27.81
N PRO A 35 -10.87 -7.88 27.03
CA PRO A 35 -11.94 -8.72 27.54
C PRO A 35 -11.38 -9.74 28.54
N LYS A 36 -11.98 -9.76 29.74
CA LYS A 36 -11.78 -10.78 30.77
C LYS A 36 -12.13 -12.17 30.20
N THR A 37 -11.22 -13.13 30.35
CA THR A 37 -11.45 -14.55 30.06
C THR A 37 -12.42 -15.14 31.08
N ASN A 38 -13.61 -15.54 30.63
CA ASN A 38 -14.53 -16.37 31.42
C ASN A 38 -14.53 -17.82 30.92
N SER A 39 -14.67 -18.73 31.87
CA SER A 39 -14.68 -20.19 31.80
C SER A 39 -15.57 -20.78 30.69
N ILE A 40 -15.11 -21.88 30.11
CA ILE A 40 -15.71 -22.63 29.01
C ILE A 40 -17.07 -23.20 29.45
N ASP A 41 -18.16 -22.73 28.83
CA ASP A 41 -19.49 -23.30 28.96
C ASP A 41 -19.66 -24.45 27.94
N ALA A 42 -20.11 -25.62 28.39
CA ALA A 42 -20.20 -26.85 27.60
C ALA A 42 -21.28 -26.81 26.49
N ASN A 43 -22.04 -25.71 26.39
CA ASN A 43 -23.10 -25.49 25.40
C ASN A 43 -22.80 -24.38 24.38
N ALA A 44 -21.52 -24.10 24.10
CA ALA A 44 -21.15 -23.10 23.11
C ALA A 44 -21.51 -23.56 21.67
N LYS A 45 -22.57 -22.98 21.09
CA LYS A 45 -22.83 -23.05 19.64
C LYS A 45 -21.59 -22.53 18.89
N ILE A 46 -20.85 -23.43 18.23
CA ILE A 46 -19.66 -23.10 17.45
C ILE A 46 -20.07 -22.18 16.28
N ASN A 47 -19.89 -20.88 16.47
CA ASN A 47 -19.98 -19.90 15.41
C ASN A 47 -18.78 -20.09 14.46
N LYS A 48 -18.94 -20.95 13.44
CA LYS A 48 -17.93 -21.24 12.39
C LYS A 48 -17.42 -20.00 11.62
N LYS A 49 -17.92 -18.80 11.91
CA LYS A 49 -17.53 -17.54 11.26
C LYS A 49 -16.29 -16.89 11.89
N LYS A 50 -15.87 -17.27 13.11
CA LYS A 50 -14.73 -16.64 13.80
C LYS A 50 -13.34 -17.24 13.50
N GLU A 51 -13.25 -18.36 12.78
CA GLU A 51 -11.97 -19.07 12.53
C GLU A 51 -11.43 -18.92 11.10
N ARG A 52 -11.89 -17.94 10.31
CA ARG A 52 -11.13 -17.58 9.12
C ARG A 52 -10.08 -16.53 9.53
N PRO A 53 -8.77 -16.84 9.47
CA PRO A 53 -7.77 -15.80 9.65
C PRO A 53 -8.09 -14.70 8.63
N ASP A 54 -8.16 -13.45 9.10
CA ASP A 54 -8.43 -12.30 8.25
C ASP A 54 -7.45 -12.35 7.06
N LYS A 55 -7.97 -12.73 5.88
CA LYS A 55 -7.16 -12.70 4.66
C LYS A 55 -6.83 -11.23 4.43
N LYS A 56 -5.61 -10.83 4.81
CA LYS A 56 -5.10 -9.47 4.57
C LYS A 56 -5.33 -9.15 3.09
N ARG A 57 -6.23 -8.20 2.82
CA ARG A 57 -6.55 -7.77 1.46
C ARG A 57 -5.44 -6.85 0.98
N TYR A 58 -4.45 -7.41 0.29
CA TYR A 58 -3.40 -6.62 -0.34
C TYR A 58 -3.96 -5.91 -1.59
N LYS A 59 -3.51 -4.68 -1.84
CA LYS A 59 -3.80 -4.00 -3.10
C LYS A 59 -3.02 -4.66 -4.22
N THR A 60 -3.59 -4.78 -5.41
CA THR A 60 -2.91 -5.42 -6.53
C THR A 60 -2.38 -4.39 -7.52
N ILE A 61 -1.15 -4.61 -8.01
CA ILE A 61 -0.61 -3.92 -9.18
C ILE A 61 -0.49 -4.94 -10.31
N ILE A 62 -1.27 -4.74 -11.36
CA ILE A 62 -1.34 -5.66 -12.49
C ILE A 62 -0.26 -5.33 -13.50
N LYS A 63 0.50 -6.35 -13.90
CA LYS A 63 1.54 -6.30 -14.93
C LYS A 63 1.23 -7.29 -16.04
N ASN A 64 1.63 -6.96 -17.27
CA ASN A 64 1.41 -7.85 -18.40
C ASN A 64 2.43 -8.98 -18.47
N ASP A 65 3.65 -8.73 -17.98
CA ASP A 65 4.76 -9.67 -18.03
C ASP A 65 5.44 -9.73 -16.66
N THR A 66 6.18 -10.82 -16.43
CA THR A 66 7.12 -10.97 -15.30
C THR A 66 8.38 -10.12 -15.47
N LYS A 67 8.62 -9.59 -16.68
CA LYS A 67 9.80 -8.76 -16.96
C LYS A 67 9.83 -7.54 -16.03
N ARG A 68 10.97 -7.31 -15.37
CA ARG A 68 11.24 -6.21 -14.42
C ARG A 68 10.53 -6.27 -13.06
N ILE A 69 9.70 -7.28 -12.82
CA ILE A 69 9.18 -7.62 -11.49
C ILE A 69 9.90 -8.88 -11.02
N LEU A 70 10.42 -8.89 -9.80
CA LEU A 70 11.02 -10.09 -9.21
C LEU A 70 9.88 -10.98 -8.70
N TYR A 71 9.07 -11.49 -9.63
CA TYR A 71 7.94 -12.37 -9.33
C TYR A 71 8.46 -13.74 -8.91
N GLY A 72 7.97 -14.28 -7.79
CA GLY A 72 8.50 -15.52 -7.19
C GLY A 72 9.70 -15.30 -6.26
N ASN A 73 10.20 -14.06 -6.13
CA ASN A 73 11.30 -13.76 -5.20
C ASN A 73 10.75 -13.41 -3.81
N LYS A 74 10.90 -14.34 -2.86
CA LYS A 74 10.40 -14.18 -1.48
C LYS A 74 10.87 -12.87 -0.80
N CYS A 75 12.14 -12.48 -0.99
CA CYS A 75 12.68 -11.23 -0.42
C CYS A 75 11.94 -9.98 -0.92
N PHE A 76 11.54 -9.98 -2.20
CA PHE A 76 10.82 -8.87 -2.80
C PHE A 76 9.33 -8.91 -2.47
N GLU A 77 8.73 -10.10 -2.48
CA GLU A 77 7.32 -10.29 -2.19
C GLU A 77 6.97 -9.90 -0.75
N GLU A 78 7.73 -10.37 0.24
CA GLU A 78 7.55 -9.99 1.64
C GLU A 78 7.63 -8.48 1.83
N PHE A 79 8.56 -7.82 1.14
CA PHE A 79 8.67 -6.37 1.16
C PHE A 79 7.42 -5.69 0.56
N THR A 80 6.95 -6.12 -0.60
CA THR A 80 5.73 -5.55 -1.20
C THR A 80 4.51 -5.78 -0.31
N GLN A 81 4.39 -6.97 0.30
CA GLN A 81 3.31 -7.30 1.23
C GLN A 81 3.37 -6.44 2.49
N SER A 82 4.56 -6.16 3.04
CA SER A 82 4.71 -5.21 4.16
C SER A 82 4.27 -3.78 3.81
N LEU A 83 4.31 -3.41 2.53
CA LEU A 83 3.78 -2.14 2.03
C LEU A 83 2.28 -2.20 1.71
N GLY A 84 1.65 -3.35 1.91
CA GLY A 84 0.21 -3.56 1.72
C GLY A 84 -0.21 -3.80 0.27
N PHE A 85 0.71 -4.23 -0.61
CA PHE A 85 0.37 -4.54 -2.00
C PHE A 85 1.13 -5.75 -2.56
N MET A 86 0.66 -6.29 -3.67
CA MET A 86 1.31 -7.39 -4.40
C MET A 86 1.26 -7.16 -5.91
N TYR A 87 2.20 -7.77 -6.63
CA TYR A 87 2.19 -7.79 -8.09
C TYR A 87 1.42 -9.00 -8.59
N GLU A 88 0.51 -8.77 -9.53
CA GLU A 88 -0.20 -9.84 -10.23
C GLU A 88 0.14 -9.77 -11.72
N VAL A 89 0.51 -10.91 -12.29
CA VAL A 89 0.82 -11.02 -13.72
C VAL A 89 -0.42 -11.50 -14.44
N GLN A 90 -0.89 -10.69 -15.38
CA GLN A 90 -2.00 -11.03 -16.25
C GLN A 90 -1.58 -10.87 -17.71
N ASN A 91 -1.37 -12.00 -18.37
CA ASN A 91 -1.07 -12.02 -19.81
C ASN A 91 -2.21 -11.37 -20.60
N LYS A 92 -1.85 -10.71 -21.70
CA LYS A 92 -2.84 -10.22 -22.66
C LYS A 92 -3.51 -11.45 -23.29
N ASN A 93 -4.84 -11.43 -23.40
CA ASN A 93 -5.67 -12.49 -24.01
C ASN A 93 -6.00 -13.71 -23.13
N THR A 94 -5.72 -13.69 -21.83
CA THR A 94 -6.24 -14.73 -20.91
C THR A 94 -7.67 -14.38 -20.49
N SER A 95 -8.56 -15.38 -20.51
CA SER A 95 -9.94 -15.24 -20.01
C SER A 95 -9.93 -14.74 -18.56
N GLY A 96 -10.67 -13.66 -18.28
CA GLY A 96 -10.68 -12.98 -16.97
C GLY A 96 -9.62 -11.89 -16.78
N SER A 97 -8.76 -11.62 -17.77
CA SER A 97 -7.82 -10.49 -17.68
C SER A 97 -8.53 -9.15 -17.89
N LEU A 98 -8.15 -8.14 -17.10
CA LEU A 98 -8.67 -6.78 -17.28
C LEU A 98 -8.24 -6.17 -18.63
N ASN A 99 -9.16 -5.45 -19.27
CA ASN A 99 -8.88 -4.69 -20.49
C ASN A 99 -7.83 -3.59 -20.22
N GLY A 100 -7.10 -3.17 -21.27
CA GLY A 100 -6.01 -2.19 -21.15
C GLY A 100 -6.36 -0.92 -20.35
N PRO A 101 -7.46 -0.22 -20.66
CA PRO A 101 -7.90 0.95 -19.90
C PRO A 101 -8.28 0.62 -18.45
N ALA A 102 -8.98 -0.50 -18.23
CA ALA A 102 -9.36 -0.94 -16.88
C ALA A 102 -8.13 -1.25 -16.01
N LYS A 103 -7.11 -1.93 -16.57
CA LYS A 103 -5.81 -2.14 -15.92
C LYS A 103 -5.13 -0.81 -15.57
N PHE A 104 -5.21 0.17 -16.47
CA PHE A 104 -4.62 1.49 -16.24
C PHE A 104 -5.26 2.19 -15.04
N PHE A 105 -6.60 2.30 -15.00
CA PHE A 105 -7.31 2.95 -13.91
C PHE A 105 -7.17 2.18 -12.59
N HIS A 106 -7.22 0.85 -12.62
CA HIS A 106 -6.96 0.02 -11.44
C HIS A 106 -5.55 0.30 -10.86
N ASN A 107 -4.52 0.24 -11.71
CA ASN A 107 -3.15 0.52 -11.30
C ASN A 107 -2.96 1.97 -10.84
N ALA A 108 -3.64 2.93 -11.46
CA ALA A 108 -3.61 4.32 -11.04
C ALA A 108 -4.18 4.45 -9.63
N GLY A 109 -5.36 3.89 -9.36
CA GLY A 109 -5.97 3.86 -8.03
C GLY A 109 -5.07 3.19 -6.97
N THR A 110 -4.50 2.03 -7.28
CA THR A 110 -3.57 1.35 -6.37
C THR A 110 -2.32 2.19 -6.10
N LYS A 111 -1.72 2.81 -7.13
CA LYS A 111 -0.54 3.67 -6.97
C LYS A 111 -0.84 4.92 -6.18
N THR A 112 -2.01 5.52 -6.37
CA THR A 112 -2.48 6.68 -5.61
C THR A 112 -2.68 6.28 -4.15
N ALA A 113 -3.31 5.15 -3.88
CA ALA A 113 -3.44 4.66 -2.51
C ALA A 113 -2.06 4.41 -1.86
N LEU A 114 -1.12 3.81 -2.58
CA LEU A 114 0.25 3.60 -2.10
C LEU A 114 1.01 4.90 -1.87
N PHE A 115 0.73 5.95 -2.64
CA PHE A 115 1.33 7.26 -2.40
C PHE A 115 0.97 7.79 -1.01
N PHE A 116 -0.29 7.59 -0.57
CA PHE A 116 -0.76 8.01 0.75
C PHE A 116 -0.40 7.03 1.87
N THR A 117 -0.47 5.71 1.63
CA THR A 117 -0.19 4.71 2.68
C THR A 117 1.30 4.42 2.86
N ALA A 118 2.08 4.45 1.79
CA ALA A 118 3.48 4.05 1.77
C ALA A 118 4.45 5.22 1.48
N TRP A 119 4.00 6.47 1.64
CA TRP A 119 4.75 7.70 1.38
C TRP A 119 5.08 7.99 -0.09
N PRO A 120 5.26 9.28 -0.48
CA PRO A 120 5.61 9.68 -1.86
C PRO A 120 6.86 8.99 -2.43
N TRP A 121 7.80 8.59 -1.57
CA TRP A 121 9.04 7.92 -1.96
C TRP A 121 8.94 6.38 -2.00
N TRP A 122 7.74 5.81 -1.92
CA TRP A 122 7.51 4.35 -1.97
C TRP A 122 8.19 3.68 -3.18
N LYS A 123 8.12 4.33 -4.35
CA LYS A 123 8.77 3.83 -5.58
C LYS A 123 10.30 3.73 -5.45
N LEU A 124 10.94 4.70 -4.79
CA LEU A 124 12.39 4.67 -4.57
C LEU A 124 12.77 3.52 -3.64
N ARG A 125 12.01 3.31 -2.56
CA ARG A 125 12.22 2.20 -1.62
C ARG A 125 12.07 0.85 -2.31
N ILE A 126 11.02 0.68 -3.12
CA ILE A 126 10.83 -0.51 -3.95
C ILE A 126 12.02 -0.73 -4.88
N ASN A 127 12.47 0.29 -5.62
CA ASN A 127 13.58 0.13 -6.55
C ASN A 127 14.89 -0.24 -5.83
N LYS A 128 15.15 0.35 -4.65
CA LYS A 128 16.32 0.01 -3.82
C LYS A 128 16.23 -1.44 -3.34
N LYS A 129 15.11 -1.85 -2.75
CA LYS A 129 14.92 -3.22 -2.25
C LYS A 129 14.93 -4.24 -3.37
N LYS A 130 14.35 -3.91 -4.53
CA LYS A 130 14.39 -4.73 -5.75
C LYS A 130 15.83 -5.05 -6.16
N LYS A 131 16.69 -4.03 -6.24
CA LYS A 131 18.12 -4.21 -6.56
C LYS A 131 18.83 -5.06 -5.50
N ALA A 132 18.53 -4.85 -4.22
CA ALA A 132 19.10 -5.61 -3.12
C ALA A 132 18.70 -7.10 -3.19
N CYS A 133 17.40 -7.42 -3.32
CA CYS A 133 16.93 -8.79 -3.46
C CYS A 133 17.50 -9.45 -4.72
N ARG A 134 17.60 -8.70 -5.83
CA ARG A 134 18.22 -9.22 -7.06
C ARG A 134 19.67 -9.63 -6.85
N LYS A 135 20.44 -8.81 -6.12
CA LYS A 135 21.85 -9.10 -5.79
C LYS A 135 21.98 -10.34 -4.90
N LEU A 136 21.07 -10.51 -3.93
CA LEU A 136 21.09 -11.64 -3.00
C LEU A 136 20.69 -12.96 -3.67
N SER A 137 19.70 -12.94 -4.55
CA SER A 137 19.16 -14.15 -5.17
C SER A 137 19.93 -14.61 -6.41
N GLY A 138 20.91 -13.82 -6.90
CA GLY A 138 21.61 -14.11 -8.16
C GLY A 138 20.68 -14.08 -9.39
N ASP A 139 19.47 -13.53 -9.23
CA ASP A 139 18.40 -13.60 -10.21
C ASP A 139 18.56 -12.47 -11.23
N PHE A 140 19.51 -12.64 -12.16
CA PHE A 140 19.82 -11.69 -13.23
C PHE A 140 18.86 -11.82 -14.42
N VAL A 141 17.57 -12.06 -14.20
CA VAL A 141 16.64 -12.15 -15.33
C VAL A 141 16.25 -10.74 -15.79
N GLY A 142 16.64 -10.42 -17.03
CA GLY A 142 16.44 -9.13 -17.72
C GLY A 142 15.04 -8.91 -18.27
#